data_AF-A0A0J7NCH8-F1
#
_entry.id   AF-A0A0J7NCH8-F1
#
_cell.length_a   1.000
_cell.length_b   1.000
_cell.length_c   1.000
_cell.angle_alpha   90.00
_cell.angle_beta   90.00
_cell.angle_gamma   90.00
#
_symmetry.space_group_name_H-M   'P 1'
#
loop_
_entity.id
_entity.type
_entity.pdbx_description
1 polymer ?
#
loop_
_entity_poly.entity_id
_entity_poly.type
_entity_poly.pdbx_seq_one_letter_code
_entity_poly.pdbx_strand_id
1 'polypeptide(L)'
;MFRAASTFYQECIVSLANDGTDWTFIPPGAPHFGGIWEAGVKSVKFYLRRFIEEHKLTFEEMITLLAQIEACLNSRPLNALSNNLTDLTALTPSHVLIQEPLMNLPEPSLKDVNVNRLSSRWALTTAMRDHFWRRWSAEYIHQLQQLRKWKKSTPNLSIGDLVLIKYELLPPAKWALARVTELHPGSDGLVRVVSLKTADFAFKRPIVKLCPLPIESSSAPADKI
;
A
#
# COMPACT_ATOMS: atom_id res chain seq x y z
N MET A 1 37.96 -0.18 8.59
CA MET A 1 36.75 -0.18 7.74
C MET A 1 35.91 1.10 7.84
N PHE A 2 35.97 1.88 8.95
CA PHE A 2 35.17 3.12 9.11
C PHE A 2 35.84 4.45 8.66
N ARG A 3 37.14 4.49 8.34
CA ARG A 3 37.82 5.77 8.04
C ARG A 3 37.43 6.39 6.69
N ALA A 4 37.12 5.59 5.67
CA ALA A 4 36.67 6.10 4.36
C ALA A 4 35.23 6.62 4.38
N ALA A 5 34.39 6.10 5.29
CA ALA A 5 33.03 6.60 5.48
C ALA A 5 33.02 7.98 6.16
N SER A 6 34.06 8.30 6.95
CA SER A 6 34.16 9.54 7.71
C SER A 6 34.16 10.79 6.85
N THR A 7 34.88 10.81 5.72
CA THR A 7 34.96 12.00 4.85
C THR A 7 33.66 12.20 4.07
N PHE A 8 33.08 11.11 3.54
CA PHE A 8 31.77 11.15 2.88
C PHE A 8 30.69 11.73 3.81
N TYR A 9 30.59 11.25 5.05
CA TYR A 9 29.59 11.78 5.99
C TYR A 9 29.84 13.24 6.35
N GLN A 10 31.10 13.66 6.49
CA GLN A 10 31.43 15.06 6.74
C GLN A 10 31.02 15.96 5.57
N GLU A 11 31.29 15.54 4.33
CA GLU A 11 30.84 16.25 3.12
C GLU A 11 29.32 16.34 3.05
N CYS A 12 28.60 15.24 3.33
CA CYS A 12 27.14 15.23 3.37
C CYS A 12 26.58 16.15 4.45
N ILE A 13 27.13 16.13 5.67
CA ILE A 13 26.67 16.99 6.78
C ILE A 13 26.83 18.46 6.40
N VAL A 14 27.99 18.85 5.84
CA VAL A 14 28.24 20.23 5.41
C VAL A 14 27.26 20.63 4.30
N SER A 15 27.04 19.76 3.32
CA SER A 15 26.10 20.03 2.23
C SER A 15 24.66 20.18 2.76
N LEU A 16 24.20 19.28 3.62
CA LEU A 16 22.83 19.29 4.16
C LEU A 16 22.58 20.43 5.14
N ALA A 17 23.60 20.85 5.88
CA ALA A 17 23.52 22.01 6.76
C ALA A 17 23.27 23.31 5.96
N ASN A 18 23.82 23.43 4.75
CA ASN A 18 23.51 24.56 3.86
C ASN A 18 22.03 24.60 3.45
N ASP A 19 21.38 23.44 3.40
CA ASP A 19 19.95 23.28 3.09
C ASP A 19 19.07 23.29 4.36
N GLY A 20 19.64 23.60 5.53
CA GLY A 20 18.91 23.62 6.81
C GLY A 20 18.48 22.25 7.32
N THR A 21 19.09 21.17 6.85
CA THR A 21 18.77 19.79 7.24
C THR A 21 19.77 19.28 8.28
N ASP A 22 19.26 18.80 9.42
CA ASP A 22 20.08 18.15 10.45
C ASP A 22 20.23 16.65 10.18
N TRP A 23 21.45 16.12 10.33
CA TRP A 23 21.76 14.72 10.08
C TRP A 23 21.95 13.95 11.39
N THR A 24 21.04 13.01 11.65
CA THR A 24 21.07 12.19 12.87
C THR A 24 21.35 10.71 12.57
N PHE A 25 22.26 10.10 13.32
CA PHE A 25 22.50 8.66 13.27
C PHE A 25 21.63 7.90 14.28
N ILE A 26 21.17 6.71 13.91
CA ILE A 26 20.63 5.77 14.89
C ILE A 26 21.74 5.31 15.85
N PRO A 27 21.41 4.94 17.10
CA PRO A 27 22.39 4.41 18.03
C PRO A 27 23.12 3.18 17.45
N PRO A 28 24.46 3.07 17.64
CA PRO A 28 25.21 1.90 17.18
C PRO A 28 24.63 0.59 17.72
N GLY A 29 24.50 -0.41 16.85
CA GLY A 29 23.96 -1.72 17.24
C GLY A 29 22.44 -1.74 17.49
N ALA A 30 21.71 -0.68 17.15
CA ALA A 30 20.26 -0.57 17.36
C ALA A 30 19.45 -0.56 16.04
N PRO A 31 19.52 -1.60 15.19
CA PRO A 31 18.82 -1.62 13.89
C PRO A 31 17.29 -1.52 14.01
N HIS A 32 16.72 -1.85 15.17
CA HIS A 32 15.30 -1.71 15.44
C HIS A 32 14.81 -0.24 15.38
N PHE A 33 15.68 0.74 15.60
CA PHE A 33 15.36 2.16 15.36
C PHE A 33 15.08 2.43 13.88
N GLY A 34 15.58 1.58 12.99
CA GLY A 34 15.34 1.62 11.55
C GLY A 34 14.31 0.65 11.00
N GLY A 35 13.55 -0.01 11.87
CA GLY A 35 12.66 -1.09 11.46
C GLY A 35 11.68 -0.73 10.35
N ILE A 36 11.18 0.52 10.32
CA ILE A 36 10.21 0.97 9.31
C ILE A 36 10.83 1.00 7.90
N TRP A 37 11.96 1.68 7.72
CA TRP A 37 12.60 1.75 6.40
C TRP A 37 13.26 0.42 6.02
N GLU A 38 13.80 -0.33 6.98
CA GLU A 38 14.33 -1.68 6.73
C GLU A 38 13.24 -2.64 6.27
N ALA A 39 12.03 -2.57 6.85
CA ALA A 39 10.88 -3.36 6.39
C ALA A 39 10.45 -2.98 4.97
N GLY A 40 10.47 -1.68 4.64
CA GLY A 40 10.23 -1.19 3.28
C GLY A 40 11.23 -1.77 2.26
N VAL A 41 12.53 -1.64 2.56
CA VAL A 41 13.62 -2.19 1.72
C VAL A 41 13.50 -3.71 1.58
N LYS A 42 13.18 -4.41 2.68
CA LYS A 42 12.98 -5.86 2.67
C LYS A 42 11.83 -6.25 1.75
N SER A 43 10.70 -5.55 1.80
CA SER A 43 9.53 -5.81 0.94
C SER A 43 9.91 -5.68 -0.54
N VAL A 44 10.53 -4.55 -0.92
CA VAL A 44 10.96 -4.30 -2.30
C VAL A 44 11.92 -5.38 -2.79
N LYS A 45 13.00 -5.65 -2.03
CA LYS A 45 14.00 -6.67 -2.41
C LYS A 45 13.41 -8.07 -2.49
N PHE A 46 12.50 -8.42 -1.59
CA PHE A 46 11.84 -9.74 -1.55
C PHE A 46 11.08 -10.02 -2.85
N TYR A 47 10.45 -8.99 -3.41
CA TYR A 47 9.73 -9.09 -4.67
C TYR A 47 10.66 -9.02 -5.88
N LEU A 48 11.58 -8.05 -5.92
CA LEU A 48 12.53 -7.89 -7.02
C LEU A 48 13.35 -9.16 -7.28
N ARG A 49 13.90 -9.81 -6.24
CA ARG A 49 14.70 -11.02 -6.42
C ARG A 49 13.95 -12.12 -7.16
N ARG A 50 12.68 -12.36 -6.79
CA ARG A 50 11.86 -13.40 -7.40
C ARG A 50 11.48 -13.16 -8.86
N PHE A 51 11.57 -11.91 -9.34
CA PHE A 51 11.19 -11.57 -10.71
C PHE A 51 12.41 -11.38 -11.61
N ILE A 52 13.52 -10.91 -11.04
CA ILE A 52 14.74 -10.60 -11.76
C ILE A 52 15.64 -11.84 -11.91
N GLU A 53 15.50 -12.85 -11.05
CA GLU A 53 16.39 -14.04 -11.03
C GLU A 53 16.57 -14.69 -12.41
N GLU A 54 15.55 -14.70 -13.27
CA GLU A 54 15.62 -15.30 -14.61
C GLU A 54 15.90 -14.28 -15.74
N HIS A 55 15.95 -12.98 -15.44
CA HIS A 55 15.98 -11.91 -16.43
C HIS A 55 17.05 -10.86 -16.15
N LYS A 56 17.92 -10.61 -17.13
CA LYS A 56 18.86 -9.47 -17.10
C LYS A 56 18.12 -8.22 -17.55
N LEU A 57 17.99 -7.24 -16.65
CA LEU A 57 17.47 -5.91 -16.95
C LEU A 57 18.63 -4.96 -17.27
N THR A 58 18.43 -4.10 -18.26
CA THR A 58 19.25 -2.92 -18.48
C THR A 58 18.99 -1.89 -17.39
N PHE A 59 19.83 -0.85 -17.34
CA PHE A 59 19.63 0.25 -16.40
C PHE A 59 18.25 0.91 -16.57
N GLU A 60 17.86 1.22 -17.81
CA GLU A 60 16.58 1.88 -18.12
C GLU A 60 15.37 1.03 -17.73
N GLU A 61 15.45 -0.29 -17.88
CA GLU A 61 14.34 -1.16 -17.47
C GLU A 61 14.27 -1.32 -15.96
N MET A 62 15.41 -1.36 -15.28
CA MET A 62 15.45 -1.40 -13.82
C MET A 62 14.86 -0.12 -13.23
N ILE A 63 15.28 1.06 -13.70
CA ILE A 63 14.77 2.33 -13.16
C ILE A 63 13.27 2.48 -13.46
N THR A 64 12.82 2.10 -14.66
CA THR A 64 11.40 2.12 -15.03
C THR A 64 10.57 1.19 -14.15
N LEU A 65 11.03 -0.05 -13.95
CA LEU A 65 10.34 -1.02 -13.10
C LEU A 65 10.27 -0.54 -11.64
N LEU A 66 11.37 0.04 -11.12
CA LEU A 66 11.41 0.58 -9.77
C LEU A 66 10.44 1.75 -9.57
N ALA A 67 10.35 2.67 -10.53
CA ALA A 67 9.39 3.77 -10.49
C ALA A 67 7.93 3.27 -10.50
N GLN A 68 7.63 2.25 -11.32
CA GLN A 68 6.30 1.64 -11.34
C GLN A 68 5.95 0.91 -10.02
N ILE A 69 6.94 0.26 -9.41
CA ILE A 69 6.81 -0.38 -8.09
C ILE A 69 6.60 0.67 -7.01
N GLU A 70 7.36 1.77 -7.03
CA GLU A 70 7.20 2.89 -6.11
C GLU A 70 5.78 3.45 -6.15
N ALA A 71 5.25 3.69 -7.36
CA ALA A 71 3.87 4.13 -7.55
C ALA A 71 2.86 3.13 -6.93
N CYS A 72 3.07 1.82 -7.10
CA CYS A 72 2.22 0.81 -6.45
C CYS A 72 2.28 0.89 -4.92
N LEU A 73 3.49 0.98 -4.36
CA LEU A 73 3.70 1.02 -2.91
C LEU A 73 3.06 2.27 -2.29
N ASN A 74 3.21 3.41 -2.95
CA ASN A 74 2.76 4.71 -2.49
C ASN A 74 1.31 5.02 -2.85
N SER A 75 0.62 4.16 -3.60
CA SER A 75 -0.83 4.24 -3.80
C SER A 75 -1.63 3.48 -2.75
N ARG A 76 -0.99 2.79 -1.79
CA ARG A 76 -1.70 2.02 -0.74
C ARG A 76 -2.66 2.91 0.06
N PRO A 77 -3.93 2.50 0.23
CA PRO A 77 -4.90 3.19 1.08
C PRO A 77 -4.51 3.08 2.56
N LEU A 78 -4.30 4.23 3.21
CA LEU A 78 -4.03 4.33 4.64
C LEU A 78 -5.32 4.57 5.42
N ASN A 79 -6.15 5.50 4.96
CA ASN A 79 -7.44 5.85 5.58
C ASN A 79 -8.35 6.51 4.54
N ALA A 80 -9.62 6.80 4.86
CA ALA A 80 -10.45 7.68 4.06
C ALA A 80 -9.87 9.10 4.06
N LEU A 81 -9.83 9.75 2.89
CA LEU A 81 -9.36 11.14 2.79
C LEU A 81 -10.39 12.12 3.33
N SER A 82 -11.68 11.80 3.18
CA SER A 82 -12.81 12.62 3.59
C SER A 82 -13.86 11.80 4.33
N ASN A 83 -14.68 12.49 5.13
CA ASN A 83 -15.89 11.92 5.75
C ASN A 83 -17.10 11.96 4.82
N ASN A 84 -16.98 12.55 3.63
CA ASN A 84 -18.06 12.57 2.64
C ASN A 84 -18.39 11.16 2.15
N LEU A 85 -19.66 10.77 2.24
CA LEU A 85 -20.17 9.47 1.83
C LEU A 85 -20.09 9.23 0.31
N THR A 86 -20.02 10.29 -0.50
CA THR A 86 -19.85 10.18 -1.96
C THR A 86 -18.38 10.13 -2.36
N ASP A 87 -17.46 10.48 -1.46
CA ASP A 87 -16.03 10.47 -1.74
C ASP A 87 -15.43 9.10 -1.40
N LEU A 88 -14.88 8.47 -2.43
CA LEU A 88 -14.23 7.16 -2.37
C LEU A 88 -12.71 7.27 -2.30
N THR A 89 -12.17 8.49 -2.21
CA THR A 89 -10.73 8.73 -2.18
C THR A 89 -10.14 8.29 -0.85
N ALA A 90 -9.10 7.47 -0.93
CA ALA A 90 -8.30 7.11 0.22
C ALA A 90 -7.09 8.05 0.33
N LEU A 91 -6.75 8.44 1.56
CA LEU A 91 -5.44 8.99 1.89
C LEU A 91 -4.39 7.90 1.64
N THR A 92 -3.33 8.26 0.93
CA THR A 92 -2.21 7.36 0.60
C THR A 92 -0.89 8.02 1.00
N PRO A 93 0.23 7.28 1.05
CA PRO A 93 1.54 7.89 1.26
C PRO A 93 1.90 8.95 0.23
N SER A 94 1.50 8.79 -1.03
CA SER A 94 1.75 9.78 -2.09
C SER A 94 1.06 11.12 -1.79
N HIS A 95 -0.17 11.13 -1.28
CA HIS A 95 -0.81 12.37 -0.81
C HIS A 95 -0.02 13.06 0.31
N VAL A 96 0.67 12.31 1.18
CA VAL A 96 1.48 12.90 2.25
C VAL A 96 2.81 13.45 1.72
N LEU A 97 3.44 12.72 0.79
CA LEU A 97 4.77 13.05 0.29
C LEU A 97 4.76 14.16 -0.76
N ILE A 98 3.81 14.11 -1.69
CA ILE A 98 3.77 14.97 -2.87
C ILE A 98 2.41 15.66 -3.08
N GLN A 99 1.47 15.47 -2.15
CA GLN A 99 0.12 16.09 -2.18
C GLN A 99 -0.79 15.64 -3.33
N GLU A 100 -0.39 14.60 -4.07
CA GLU A 100 -1.17 14.03 -5.16
C GLU A 100 -1.06 12.49 -5.19
N PRO A 101 -2.02 11.78 -5.80
CA PRO A 101 -1.92 10.33 -5.95
C PRO A 101 -0.90 9.94 -7.02
N LEU A 102 0.03 9.05 -6.68
CA LEU A 102 0.86 8.39 -7.68
C LEU A 102 0.04 7.36 -8.45
N MET A 103 0.03 7.47 -9.78
CA MET A 103 -0.66 6.55 -10.67
C MET A 103 0.33 5.84 -11.59
N ASN A 104 0.10 4.53 -11.80
CA ASN A 104 0.70 3.83 -12.92
C ASN A 104 -0.14 4.05 -14.18
N LEU A 105 0.52 4.16 -15.34
CA LEU A 105 -0.20 4.15 -16.61
C LEU A 105 -0.98 2.82 -16.72
N PRO A 106 -2.28 2.87 -17.06
CA PRO A 106 -3.04 1.66 -17.34
C PRO A 106 -2.49 1.03 -18.63
N GLU A 107 -1.79 -0.10 -18.48
CA GLU A 107 -1.29 -0.90 -19.60
C GLU A 107 -2.17 -2.15 -19.78
N PRO A 108 -2.29 -2.68 -21.00
CA PRO A 108 -3.03 -3.90 -21.25
C PRO A 108 -2.45 -5.08 -20.46
N SER A 109 -3.32 -5.87 -19.86
CA SER A 109 -2.94 -7.07 -19.12
C SER A 109 -2.30 -8.10 -20.05
N LEU A 110 -1.11 -8.57 -19.70
CA LEU A 110 -0.37 -9.59 -20.46
C LEU A 110 -0.65 -11.03 -19.99
N LYS A 111 -1.69 -11.26 -19.18
CA LYS A 111 -2.04 -12.56 -18.55
C LYS A 111 -2.16 -13.71 -19.55
N ASP A 112 -2.63 -13.44 -20.77
CA ASP A 112 -2.86 -14.45 -21.80
C ASP A 112 -1.75 -14.48 -22.87
N VAL A 113 -0.70 -13.66 -22.70
CA VAL A 113 0.43 -13.61 -23.63
C VAL A 113 1.46 -14.64 -23.21
N ASN A 114 1.84 -15.52 -24.15
CA ASN A 114 2.88 -16.51 -23.91
C ASN A 114 4.20 -15.82 -23.52
N VAL A 115 4.71 -16.12 -22.32
CA VAL A 115 5.93 -15.54 -21.75
C VAL A 115 7.15 -15.74 -22.66
N ASN A 116 7.18 -16.85 -23.40
CA ASN A 116 8.23 -17.18 -24.38
C ASN A 116 8.08 -16.41 -25.71
N ARG A 117 7.01 -15.62 -25.87
CA ARG A 117 6.76 -14.68 -26.99
C ARG A 117 6.75 -13.21 -26.54
N LEU A 118 7.22 -12.90 -25.33
CA LEU A 118 7.47 -11.51 -24.89
C LEU A 118 8.68 -10.95 -25.64
N SER A 119 8.53 -10.72 -26.94
CA SER A 119 9.58 -10.26 -27.83
C SER A 119 9.94 -8.78 -27.63
N SER A 120 9.21 -8.05 -26.78
CA SER A 120 9.53 -6.66 -26.42
C SER A 120 9.93 -6.52 -24.96
N ARG A 121 10.96 -5.71 -24.71
CA ARG A 121 11.45 -5.37 -23.36
C ARG A 121 10.36 -4.71 -22.50
N TRP A 122 9.48 -3.94 -23.13
CA TRP A 122 8.29 -3.37 -22.49
C TRP A 122 7.37 -4.45 -21.91
N ALA A 123 7.08 -5.50 -22.67
CA ALA A 123 6.18 -6.56 -22.21
C ALA A 123 6.76 -7.32 -21.00
N LEU A 124 8.08 -7.46 -20.94
CA LEU A 124 8.79 -7.99 -19.78
C LEU A 124 8.59 -7.11 -18.54
N THR A 125 8.84 -5.80 -18.64
CA THR A 125 8.70 -4.88 -17.50
C THR A 125 7.25 -4.79 -17.01
N THR A 126 6.28 -4.77 -17.94
CA THR A 126 4.84 -4.79 -17.62
C THR A 126 4.45 -6.07 -16.88
N ALA A 127 4.91 -7.23 -17.36
CA ALA A 127 4.64 -8.50 -16.70
C ALA A 127 5.23 -8.57 -15.28
N MET A 128 6.45 -8.07 -15.10
CA MET A 128 7.09 -7.97 -13.78
C MET A 128 6.31 -7.08 -12.82
N ARG A 129 5.85 -5.91 -13.28
CA ARG A 129 5.01 -4.99 -12.50
C ARG A 129 3.67 -5.62 -12.11
N ASP A 130 2.98 -6.25 -13.05
CA ASP A 130 1.68 -6.91 -12.79
C ASP A 130 1.84 -8.05 -11.78
N HIS A 131 2.93 -8.81 -11.91
CA HIS A 131 3.27 -9.87 -10.99
C HIS A 131 3.56 -9.32 -9.58
N PHE A 132 4.35 -8.25 -9.49
CA PHE A 132 4.60 -7.51 -8.25
C PHE A 132 3.28 -7.07 -7.61
N TRP A 133 2.45 -6.33 -8.35
CA TRP A 133 1.21 -5.76 -7.88
C TRP A 133 0.28 -6.82 -7.29
N ARG A 134 0.06 -7.93 -8.01
CA ARG A 134 -0.81 -9.01 -7.57
C ARG A 134 -0.37 -9.60 -6.24
N ARG A 135 0.94 -9.77 -6.03
CA ARG A 135 1.47 -10.41 -4.82
C ARG A 135 1.52 -9.42 -3.66
N TRP A 136 2.02 -8.22 -3.89
CA TRP A 136 2.15 -7.19 -2.86
C TRP A 136 0.80 -6.66 -2.39
N SER A 137 -0.15 -6.39 -3.27
CA SER A 137 -1.49 -5.90 -2.87
C SER A 137 -2.23 -6.93 -2.01
N ALA A 138 -2.09 -8.23 -2.34
CA ALA A 138 -2.64 -9.31 -1.54
C ALA A 138 -1.97 -9.39 -0.15
N GLU A 139 -0.65 -9.26 -0.08
CA GLU A 139 0.06 -9.23 1.21
C GLU A 139 -0.34 -8.01 2.04
N TYR A 140 -0.45 -6.82 1.43
CA TYR A 140 -0.87 -5.61 2.11
C TYR A 140 -2.27 -5.75 2.73
N ILE A 141 -3.24 -6.24 1.95
CA ILE A 141 -4.60 -6.52 2.45
C ILE A 141 -4.52 -7.51 3.63
N HIS A 142 -3.69 -8.54 3.52
CA HIS A 142 -3.53 -9.51 4.60
C HIS A 142 -2.95 -8.87 5.87
N GLN A 143 -1.93 -8.02 5.74
CA GLN A 143 -1.32 -7.30 6.86
C GLN A 143 -2.33 -6.38 7.57
N LEU A 144 -3.16 -5.65 6.82
CA LEU A 144 -4.24 -4.83 7.39
C LEU A 144 -5.19 -5.64 8.27
N GLN A 145 -5.47 -6.90 7.88
CA GLN A 145 -6.34 -7.79 8.65
C GLN A 145 -5.65 -8.44 9.86
N GLN A 146 -4.33 -8.65 9.80
CA GLN A 146 -3.57 -9.28 10.88
C GLN A 146 -3.37 -8.37 12.11
N LEU A 147 -3.56 -7.05 11.98
CA LEU A 147 -3.24 -6.05 13.00
C LEU A 147 -4.04 -6.15 14.32
N ARG A 148 -4.93 -7.14 14.47
CA ARG A 148 -5.51 -7.48 15.78
C ARG A 148 -5.26 -8.95 16.10
N LYS A 149 -4.27 -9.21 16.98
CA LYS A 149 -4.28 -10.44 17.79
C LYS A 149 -5.68 -10.56 18.39
N TRP A 150 -6.34 -11.68 18.16
CA TRP A 150 -7.71 -12.04 18.55
C TRP A 150 -7.90 -12.02 20.07
N LYS A 151 -7.74 -10.86 20.70
CA LYS A 151 -7.81 -10.66 22.15
C LYS A 151 -9.04 -9.87 22.56
N LYS A 152 -9.69 -9.15 21.64
CA LYS A 152 -10.87 -8.31 21.91
C LYS A 152 -11.84 -8.36 20.72
N SER A 153 -13.14 -8.34 21.03
CA SER A 153 -14.20 -8.15 20.04
C SER A 153 -13.94 -6.87 19.26
N THR A 154 -14.01 -6.96 17.92
CA THR A 154 -13.90 -5.80 17.05
C THR A 154 -15.28 -5.19 16.81
N PRO A 155 -15.42 -3.85 16.82
CA PRO A 155 -16.69 -3.24 16.47
C PRO A 155 -17.11 -3.64 15.05
N ASN A 156 -18.42 -3.73 14.82
CA ASN A 156 -18.98 -3.95 13.49
C ASN A 156 -18.59 -2.79 12.55
N LEU A 157 -18.64 -3.05 11.24
CA LEU A 157 -18.61 -1.99 10.23
C LEU A 157 -19.75 -1.00 10.49
N SER A 158 -19.48 0.27 10.25
CA SER A 158 -20.44 1.37 10.38
C SER A 158 -20.83 1.90 9.00
N ILE A 159 -22.02 2.49 8.92
CA ILE A 159 -22.44 3.23 7.72
C ILE A 159 -21.46 4.39 7.52
N GLY A 160 -20.97 4.53 6.29
CA GLY A 160 -19.97 5.52 5.91
C GLY A 160 -18.53 5.03 5.95
N ASP A 161 -18.24 3.84 6.47
CA ASP A 161 -16.87 3.30 6.45
C ASP A 161 -16.39 3.10 5.01
N LEU A 162 -15.18 3.59 4.71
CA LEU A 162 -14.49 3.30 3.46
C LEU A 162 -13.79 1.95 3.58
N VAL A 163 -14.14 1.02 2.69
CA VAL A 163 -13.64 -0.36 2.71
C VAL A 163 -13.00 -0.73 1.38
N LEU A 164 -11.96 -1.56 1.47
CA LEU A 164 -11.35 -2.24 0.33
C LEU A 164 -12.15 -3.50 -0.03
N ILE A 165 -12.46 -3.66 -1.31
CA ILE A 165 -13.06 -4.88 -1.86
C ILE A 165 -11.93 -5.82 -2.26
N LYS A 166 -11.93 -7.04 -1.70
CA LYS A 166 -10.91 -8.04 -1.99
C LYS A 166 -11.12 -8.71 -3.33
N TYR A 167 -10.01 -9.11 -3.95
CA TYR A 167 -9.95 -9.95 -5.16
C TYR A 167 -10.59 -9.33 -6.40
N GLU A 168 -10.75 -8.00 -6.44
CA GLU A 168 -11.11 -7.29 -7.67
C GLU A 168 -9.90 -7.18 -8.60
N LEU A 169 -10.14 -7.36 -9.89
CA LEU A 169 -9.12 -7.36 -10.93
C LEU A 169 -8.90 -5.94 -11.45
N LEU A 170 -8.32 -5.08 -10.61
CA LEU A 170 -7.95 -3.72 -11.01
C LEU A 170 -6.51 -3.64 -11.53
N PRO A 171 -6.23 -2.66 -12.42
CA PRO A 171 -4.87 -2.35 -12.85
C PRO A 171 -3.95 -2.02 -11.67
N PRO A 172 -2.62 -2.18 -11.84
CA PRO A 172 -1.66 -1.79 -10.82
C PRO A 172 -1.85 -0.37 -10.30
N ALA A 173 -1.57 -0.18 -9.01
CA ALA A 173 -1.80 1.04 -8.24
C ALA A 173 -3.28 1.47 -8.05
N LYS A 174 -4.27 0.77 -8.64
CA LYS A 174 -5.70 1.05 -8.42
C LYS A 174 -6.33 0.09 -7.42
N TRP A 175 -7.01 0.66 -6.42
CA TRP A 175 -7.63 -0.09 -5.33
C TRP A 175 -9.16 -0.05 -5.44
N ALA A 176 -9.81 -1.20 -5.21
CA ALA A 176 -11.26 -1.29 -5.28
C ALA A 176 -11.84 -0.78 -3.96
N LEU A 177 -12.29 0.47 -3.96
CA LEU A 177 -12.81 1.17 -2.79
C LEU A 177 -14.33 1.30 -2.89
N ALA A 178 -15.01 1.14 -1.77
CA ALA A 178 -16.44 1.36 -1.65
C ALA A 178 -16.81 1.88 -0.26
N ARG A 179 -17.94 2.58 -0.18
CA ARG A 179 -18.53 3.03 1.09
C ARG A 179 -19.63 2.10 1.52
N VAL A 180 -19.69 1.80 2.82
CA VAL A 180 -20.82 1.09 3.42
C VAL A 180 -22.03 2.03 3.48
N THR A 181 -23.12 1.65 2.81
CA THR A 181 -24.37 2.43 2.81
C THR A 181 -25.41 1.85 3.77
N GLU A 182 -25.43 0.53 3.93
CA GLU A 182 -26.40 -0.15 4.80
C GLU A 182 -25.77 -1.38 5.46
N LEU A 183 -26.23 -1.70 6.68
CA LEU A 183 -25.82 -2.87 7.45
C LEU A 183 -26.96 -3.89 7.45
N HIS A 184 -26.64 -5.17 7.23
CA HIS A 184 -27.59 -6.28 7.32
C HIS A 184 -27.20 -7.21 8.49
N PRO A 185 -27.62 -6.91 9.73
CA PRO A 185 -27.32 -7.73 10.89
C PRO A 185 -28.13 -9.03 10.89
N GLY A 186 -27.53 -10.11 11.43
CA GLY A 186 -28.23 -11.37 11.69
C GLY A 186 -29.13 -11.29 12.93
N SER A 187 -29.80 -12.40 13.24
CA SER A 187 -30.61 -12.54 14.47
C SER A 187 -29.80 -12.39 15.77
N ASP A 188 -28.49 -12.57 15.69
CA ASP A 188 -27.53 -12.37 16.78
C ASP A 188 -26.95 -10.94 16.86
N GLY A 189 -27.44 -10.01 16.03
CA GLY A 189 -26.97 -8.62 15.98
C GLY A 189 -25.62 -8.43 15.27
N LEU A 190 -25.00 -9.49 14.73
CA LEU A 190 -23.72 -9.40 14.03
C LEU A 190 -23.91 -9.08 12.55
N VAL A 191 -23.17 -8.09 12.05
CA VAL A 191 -23.20 -7.69 10.64
C VAL A 191 -22.35 -8.66 9.82
N ARG A 192 -23.00 -9.47 8.98
CA ARG A 192 -22.31 -10.41 8.07
C ARG A 192 -22.32 -9.94 6.61
N VAL A 193 -23.29 -9.10 6.25
CA VAL A 193 -23.50 -8.57 4.91
C VAL A 193 -23.72 -7.07 5.00
N VAL A 194 -23.17 -6.32 4.05
CA VAL A 194 -23.35 -4.88 3.92
C VAL A 194 -23.74 -4.51 2.48
N SER A 195 -24.53 -3.45 2.33
CA SER A 195 -24.70 -2.77 1.04
C SER A 195 -23.54 -1.79 0.85
N LEU A 196 -22.95 -1.80 -0.33
CA LEU A 196 -21.80 -0.99 -0.70
C LEU A 196 -22.16 -0.10 -1.89
N LYS A 197 -21.56 1.09 -1.94
CA LYS A 197 -21.58 1.99 -3.09
C LYS A 197 -20.16 2.22 -3.61
N THR A 198 -19.93 1.85 -4.87
CA THR A 198 -18.78 2.28 -5.66
C THR A 198 -19.16 3.51 -6.49
N ALA A 199 -18.23 4.05 -7.27
CA ALA A 199 -18.50 5.17 -8.17
C ALA A 199 -19.67 4.86 -9.11
N ASP A 200 -19.71 3.62 -9.61
CA ASP A 200 -20.59 3.24 -10.72
C ASP A 200 -21.87 2.54 -10.26
N PHE A 201 -21.82 1.72 -9.19
CA PHE A 201 -22.96 0.88 -8.81
C PHE A 201 -23.04 0.61 -7.31
N ALA A 202 -24.23 0.20 -6.87
CA ALA A 202 -24.48 -0.28 -5.51
C ALA A 202 -24.71 -1.78 -5.54
N PHE A 203 -24.15 -2.51 -4.57
CA PHE A 203 -24.27 -3.96 -4.50
C PHE A 203 -24.07 -4.48 -3.07
N LYS A 204 -24.53 -5.69 -2.81
CA LYS A 204 -24.35 -6.35 -1.51
C LYS A 204 -23.10 -7.21 -1.51
N ARG A 205 -22.36 -7.23 -0.40
CA ARG A 205 -21.18 -8.08 -0.24
C ARG A 205 -21.03 -8.60 1.19
N PRO A 206 -20.60 -9.86 1.38
CA PRO A 206 -20.23 -10.37 2.69
C PRO A 206 -18.99 -9.65 3.25
N ILE A 207 -18.96 -9.39 4.56
CA ILE A 207 -17.84 -8.69 5.21
C ILE A 207 -16.50 -9.41 5.03
N VAL A 208 -16.50 -10.73 4.84
CA VAL A 208 -15.27 -11.52 4.63
C VAL A 208 -14.55 -11.16 3.33
N LYS A 209 -15.28 -10.62 2.35
CA LYS A 209 -14.74 -10.11 1.08
C LYS A 209 -14.32 -8.64 1.16
N LEU A 210 -14.41 -8.03 2.34
CA LEU A 210 -14.06 -6.64 2.57
C LEU A 210 -12.88 -6.54 3.53
N CYS A 211 -12.10 -5.47 3.40
CA CYS A 211 -11.05 -5.10 4.32
C CYS A 211 -11.31 -3.65 4.74
N PRO A 212 -11.75 -3.39 6.00
CA PRO A 212 -11.85 -2.03 6.49
C PRO A 212 -10.47 -1.37 6.49
N LEU A 213 -10.42 -0.08 6.16
CA LEU A 213 -9.22 0.71 6.37
C LEU A 213 -8.99 0.95 7.86
N PRO A 214 -7.75 1.12 8.32
CA PRO A 214 -7.46 1.53 9.69
C PRO A 214 -8.14 2.87 10.01
N ILE A 215 -9.21 2.83 10.78
CA ILE A 215 -9.83 4.01 11.37
C ILE A 215 -9.21 4.14 12.77
N GLU A 216 -8.49 5.22 13.02
CA GLU A 216 -8.21 5.59 14.41
C GLU A 216 -9.55 5.89 15.07
N SER A 217 -10.03 4.96 15.90
CA SER A 217 -11.07 5.29 16.84
C SER A 217 -10.48 6.31 17.80
N SER A 218 -10.82 7.59 17.62
CA SER A 218 -10.67 8.59 18.67
C SER A 218 -11.54 8.13 19.85
N SER A 219 -10.96 7.30 20.71
CA SER A 219 -11.43 7.15 22.06
C SER A 219 -10.99 8.42 22.76
N ALA A 220 -11.82 9.46 22.69
CA ALA A 220 -11.74 10.52 23.68
C ALA A 220 -11.73 9.83 25.06
N PRO A 221 -10.74 10.10 25.93
CA PRO A 221 -10.78 9.55 27.27
C PRO A 221 -12.07 10.07 27.90
N ALA A 222 -12.96 9.15 28.32
CA ALA A 222 -14.16 9.51 29.05
C ALA A 222 -13.75 10.38 30.23
N ASP A 223 -14.26 11.61 30.27
CA ASP A 223 -14.08 12.54 31.37
C ASP A 223 -14.38 11.79 32.68
N LYS A 224 -13.34 11.65 33.51
CA LYS A 224 -13.52 11.25 34.88
C LYS A 224 -14.04 12.47 35.63
N ILE A 225 -15.34 12.43 35.96
CA ILE A 225 -15.95 13.25 37.01
C ILE A 225 -15.25 12.95 38.33
#